data_AF-A0A923WUJ8-F1
#
_entry.id   AF-A0A923WUJ8-F1
#
_cell.length_a   1.000
_cell.length_b   1.000
_cell.length_c   1.000
_cell.angle_alpha   90.00
_cell.angle_beta   90.00
_cell.angle_gamma   90.00
#
_symmetry.space_group_name_H-M   'P 1'
#
loop_
_entity.id
_entity.type
_entity.pdbx_description
1 polymer ?
#
loop_
_entity_poly.entity_id
_entity_poly.type
_entity_poly.pdbx_seq_one_letter_code
_entity_poly.pdbx_strand_id
1 'polypeptide(L)'
;MKKNQPWVLIFILFSSLSLFGQQMFQHLLGLNSFPDYTWTGAGPDTNWTTATNWNGNIVPGSIHTAHFICAACTTHCLATINASISVAGIDIQTTYNSTITQAPGFTVTVGTSGFSQSGGTFAGGNSDILINSDFILNGGTFNSTTARLQLGHGSTVTGSVAMVAPGLYSHNNGTVELGGGGSGGLVATLNMNGATFYNLSLKDRTSAGVSFNFPGT
;
A
#
# COMPACT_ATOMS: atom_id res chain seq x y z
N MET A 1 0.43 -42.69 37.62
CA MET A 1 -0.42 -41.47 37.53
C MET A 1 0.01 -40.68 36.30
N LYS A 2 -0.78 -40.71 35.21
CA LYS A 2 -0.48 -39.92 34.00
C LYS A 2 -0.70 -38.44 34.35
N LYS A 3 0.37 -37.64 34.31
CA LYS A 3 0.27 -36.18 34.45
C LYS A 3 -0.59 -35.66 33.30
N ASN A 4 -1.79 -35.17 33.61
CA ASN A 4 -2.62 -34.45 32.65
C ASN A 4 -1.80 -33.28 32.10
N GLN A 5 -1.54 -33.29 30.80
CA GLN A 5 -0.83 -32.23 30.09
C GLN A 5 -1.85 -31.10 29.85
N PRO A 6 -1.79 -29.97 30.57
CA PRO A 6 -2.83 -28.92 30.50
C PRO A 6 -2.97 -28.32 29.09
N TRP A 7 -1.93 -28.43 28.28
CA TRP A 7 -1.90 -28.01 26.88
C TRP A 7 -2.88 -28.77 25.98
N VAL A 8 -3.17 -30.04 26.27
CA VAL A 8 -4.09 -30.86 25.45
C VAL A 8 -5.55 -30.45 25.66
N LEU A 9 -5.94 -30.10 26.90
CA LEU A 9 -7.28 -29.58 27.22
C LEU A 9 -7.52 -28.19 26.61
N ILE A 10 -6.51 -27.32 26.63
CA ILE A 10 -6.55 -26.01 25.95
C ILE A 10 -6.72 -26.15 24.44
N PHE A 11 -6.05 -27.13 23.81
CA PHE A 11 -6.14 -27.37 22.37
C PHE A 11 -7.53 -27.90 21.93
N ILE A 12 -8.15 -28.78 22.73
CA ILE A 12 -9.47 -29.37 22.47
C ILE A 12 -10.60 -28.34 22.69
N LEU A 13 -10.45 -27.45 23.67
CA LEU A 13 -11.37 -26.32 23.89
C LEU A 13 -11.25 -25.26 22.79
N PHE A 14 -10.05 -25.05 22.23
CA PHE A 14 -9.85 -24.10 21.14
C PHE A 14 -10.44 -24.60 19.81
N SER A 15 -10.25 -25.87 19.46
CA SER A 15 -10.76 -26.47 18.20
C SER A 15 -12.28 -26.64 18.12
N SER A 16 -12.99 -26.50 19.25
CA SER A 16 -14.45 -26.60 19.34
C SER A 16 -15.16 -25.24 19.33
N LEU A 17 -14.42 -24.14 19.40
CA LEU A 17 -14.96 -22.79 19.20
C LEU A 17 -15.30 -22.58 17.72
N SER A 18 -16.33 -21.78 17.45
CA SER A 18 -16.55 -21.25 16.11
C SER A 18 -15.33 -20.47 15.64
N LEU A 19 -15.18 -20.27 14.33
CA LEU A 19 -14.09 -19.46 13.77
C LEU A 19 -14.02 -18.06 14.43
N PHE A 20 -15.18 -17.49 14.77
CA PHE A 20 -15.29 -16.25 15.55
C PHE A 20 -14.80 -16.41 17.00
N GLY A 21 -15.17 -17.50 17.69
CA GLY A 21 -14.69 -17.79 19.05
C GLY A 21 -13.18 -18.03 19.11
N GLN A 22 -12.60 -18.66 18.09
CA GLN A 22 -11.15 -18.80 17.95
C GLN A 22 -10.47 -17.45 17.76
N GLN A 23 -11.00 -16.59 16.88
CA GLN A 23 -10.47 -15.24 16.65
C GLN A 23 -10.52 -14.35 17.90
N MET A 24 -11.62 -14.38 18.66
CA MET A 24 -11.77 -13.62 19.91
C MET A 24 -10.80 -14.10 21.01
N PHE A 25 -10.55 -15.41 21.11
CA PHE A 25 -9.57 -15.95 22.05
C PHE A 25 -8.12 -15.63 21.64
N GLN A 26 -7.81 -15.62 20.34
CA GLN A 26 -6.49 -15.23 19.83
C GLN A 26 -6.23 -13.72 20.02
N HIS A 27 -7.28 -12.89 19.94
CA HIS A 27 -7.22 -11.47 20.28
C HIS A 27 -6.98 -11.25 21.79
N LEU A 28 -7.67 -12.01 22.65
CA LEU A 28 -7.51 -11.95 24.11
C LEU A 28 -6.11 -12.38 24.60
N LEU A 29 -5.45 -13.28 23.87
CA LEU A 29 -4.08 -13.72 24.14
C LEU A 29 -3.01 -12.92 23.38
N GLY A 30 -3.38 -11.94 22.55
CA GLY A 30 -2.45 -11.16 21.73
C GLY A 30 -1.72 -11.95 20.64
N LEU A 31 -2.16 -13.18 20.34
CA LEU A 31 -1.49 -14.11 19.42
C LEU A 31 -1.75 -13.79 17.94
N ASN A 32 -2.78 -12.98 17.63
CA ASN A 32 -3.04 -12.39 16.32
C ASN A 32 -3.28 -10.87 16.47
N SER A 33 -2.26 -10.13 16.91
CA SER A 33 -2.31 -8.67 16.85
C SER A 33 -1.81 -8.23 15.47
N PHE A 34 -2.66 -7.55 14.72
CA PHE A 34 -2.22 -6.83 13.53
C PHE A 34 -1.37 -5.61 13.96
N PRO A 35 -0.45 -5.13 13.12
CA PRO A 35 0.20 -3.84 13.35
C PRO A 35 -0.83 -2.72 13.55
N ASP A 36 -0.47 -1.68 14.31
CA ASP A 36 -1.24 -0.44 14.29
C ASP A 36 -1.39 0.07 12.86
N TYR A 37 -2.46 0.81 12.58
CA TYR A 37 -2.72 1.35 11.24
C TYR A 37 -2.97 0.27 10.17
N THR A 38 -3.39 -0.93 10.59
CA THR A 38 -3.92 -1.95 9.68
C THR A 38 -5.39 -1.70 9.39
N TRP A 39 -5.80 -1.73 8.12
CA TRP A 39 -7.21 -1.63 7.73
C TRP A 39 -8.01 -2.84 8.21
N THR A 40 -8.96 -2.62 9.11
CA THR A 40 -9.87 -3.64 9.64
C THR A 40 -11.27 -3.55 9.05
N GLY A 41 -11.66 -2.38 8.53
CA GLY A 41 -13.02 -2.16 8.02
C GLY A 41 -14.11 -2.48 9.05
N ALA A 42 -13.80 -2.38 10.35
CA ALA A 42 -14.70 -2.71 11.46
C ALA A 42 -15.63 -1.55 11.84
N GLY A 43 -15.40 -0.36 11.29
CA GLY A 43 -16.25 0.80 11.44
C GLY A 43 -17.55 0.69 10.63
N PRO A 44 -18.40 1.73 10.64
CA PRO A 44 -19.71 1.73 10.01
C PRO A 44 -19.68 1.91 8.48
N ASP A 45 -18.52 2.15 7.88
CA ASP A 45 -18.38 2.53 6.48
C ASP A 45 -17.05 2.07 5.87
N THR A 46 -16.81 2.40 4.61
CA THR A 46 -15.58 2.12 3.87
C THR A 46 -14.57 3.27 3.89
N ASN A 47 -14.78 4.31 4.68
CA ASN A 47 -14.01 5.56 4.59
C ASN A 47 -12.65 5.44 5.28
N TRP A 48 -11.59 5.87 4.57
CA TRP A 48 -10.24 5.98 5.12
C TRP A 48 -10.20 6.86 6.37
N THR A 49 -11.00 7.93 6.38
CA THR A 49 -11.05 8.90 7.49
C THR A 49 -11.76 8.39 8.74
N THR A 50 -12.43 7.25 8.67
CA THR A 50 -13.17 6.69 9.81
C THR A 50 -12.21 5.91 10.69
N ALA A 51 -11.89 6.46 11.87
CA ALA A 51 -10.85 5.93 12.75
C ALA A 51 -11.08 4.46 13.16
N THR A 52 -12.35 4.05 13.34
CA THR A 52 -12.72 2.67 13.70
C THR A 52 -12.53 1.65 12.58
N ASN A 53 -12.21 2.07 11.36
CA ASN A 53 -11.77 1.18 10.28
C ASN A 53 -10.30 0.79 10.37
N TRP A 54 -9.55 1.34 11.32
CA TRP A 54 -8.13 1.08 11.52
C TRP A 54 -7.87 0.40 12.85
N ASN A 55 -6.95 -0.57 12.84
CA ASN A 55 -6.42 -1.14 14.07
C ASN A 55 -5.78 -0.03 14.91
N GLY A 56 -6.14 0.01 16.20
CA GLY A 56 -5.80 1.12 17.10
C GLY A 56 -6.85 2.25 17.14
N ASN A 57 -7.92 2.19 16.32
CA ASN A 57 -8.97 3.19 16.22
C ASN A 57 -8.45 4.61 15.93
N ILE A 58 -7.41 4.71 15.09
CA ILE A 58 -6.74 5.97 14.74
C ILE A 58 -6.44 5.95 13.23
N VAL A 59 -6.75 7.07 12.55
CA VAL A 59 -6.45 7.23 11.13
C VAL A 59 -4.93 7.41 10.91
N PRO A 60 -4.29 6.69 9.97
CA PRO A 60 -2.88 6.88 9.65
C PRO A 60 -2.59 8.31 9.17
N GLY A 61 -1.52 8.91 9.70
CA GLY A 61 -1.04 10.23 9.32
C GLY A 61 0.36 10.16 8.70
N SER A 62 1.00 11.30 8.48
CA SER A 62 2.21 11.43 7.65
C SER A 62 3.44 10.65 8.13
N ILE A 63 3.44 10.16 9.37
CA ILE A 63 4.52 9.35 9.96
C ILE A 63 4.16 7.86 10.08
N HIS A 64 2.95 7.46 9.69
CA HIS A 64 2.44 6.09 9.83
C HIS A 64 2.40 5.38 8.49
N THR A 65 2.63 4.07 8.50
CA THR A 65 2.41 3.20 7.34
C THR A 65 1.02 2.60 7.42
N ALA A 66 0.22 2.74 6.36
CA ALA A 66 -1.07 2.08 6.27
C ALA A 66 -0.89 0.64 5.77
N HIS A 67 -1.38 -0.34 6.53
CA HIS A 67 -1.26 -1.76 6.20
C HIS A 67 -2.60 -2.34 5.72
N PHE A 68 -2.57 -3.04 4.59
CA PHE A 68 -3.73 -3.75 4.03
C PHE A 68 -3.46 -5.25 4.00
N ILE A 69 -4.17 -5.98 4.85
CA ILE A 69 -4.00 -7.42 5.11
C ILE A 69 -5.39 -8.06 5.17
N CYS A 70 -5.67 -9.10 4.37
CA CYS A 70 -7.04 -9.65 4.31
C CYS A 70 -7.55 -10.18 5.64
N ALA A 71 -6.68 -10.80 6.45
CA ALA A 71 -7.09 -11.36 7.74
C ALA A 71 -7.56 -10.30 8.75
N ALA A 72 -7.20 -9.03 8.55
CA ALA A 72 -7.59 -7.94 9.42
C ALA A 72 -8.99 -7.41 9.10
N CYS A 73 -9.44 -7.55 7.85
CA CYS A 73 -10.71 -7.01 7.43
C CYS A 73 -11.88 -7.97 7.66
N THR A 74 -12.94 -7.49 8.31
CA THR A 74 -14.11 -8.30 8.67
C THR A 74 -15.40 -7.92 7.93
N THR A 75 -15.62 -6.65 7.60
CA THR A 75 -16.90 -6.18 7.03
C THR A 75 -16.72 -5.22 5.86
N HIS A 76 -16.04 -4.08 6.06
CA HIS A 76 -15.88 -3.05 5.03
C HIS A 76 -14.50 -3.10 4.36
N CYS A 77 -14.23 -4.16 3.59
CA CYS A 77 -12.90 -4.41 3.03
C CYS A 77 -12.53 -3.55 1.82
N LEU A 78 -13.49 -2.82 1.27
CA LEU A 78 -13.27 -1.93 0.14
C LEU A 78 -12.89 -0.52 0.63
N ALA A 79 -11.65 -0.31 1.05
CA ALA A 79 -11.21 0.98 1.56
C ALA A 79 -11.37 2.11 0.53
N THR A 80 -11.90 3.25 0.96
CA THR A 80 -12.13 4.45 0.12
C THR A 80 -11.38 5.63 0.72
N ILE A 81 -10.37 6.13 0.01
CA ILE A 81 -9.68 7.39 0.32
C ILE A 81 -10.65 8.54 -0.01
N ASN A 82 -11.40 8.96 1.00
CA ASN A 82 -12.48 9.95 0.92
C ASN A 82 -12.07 11.36 1.38
N ALA A 83 -10.75 11.59 1.52
CA ALA A 83 -10.13 12.89 1.79
C ALA A 83 -8.67 12.83 1.28
N SER A 84 -8.05 13.99 1.04
CA SER A 84 -6.62 14.03 0.73
C SER A 84 -5.81 13.51 1.92
N ILE A 85 -4.91 12.56 1.67
CA ILE A 85 -4.13 11.89 2.72
C ILE A 85 -2.63 12.11 2.55
N SER A 86 -1.93 12.09 3.70
CA SER A 86 -0.48 11.99 3.76
C SER A 86 -0.12 10.90 4.76
N VAL A 87 0.67 9.92 4.30
CA VAL A 87 1.16 8.79 5.10
C VAL A 87 2.66 8.60 4.89
N ALA A 88 3.34 7.95 5.82
CA ALA A 88 4.74 7.56 5.61
C ALA A 88 4.85 6.50 4.52
N GLY A 89 3.93 5.53 4.51
CA GLY A 89 3.92 4.42 3.57
C GLY A 89 2.54 3.81 3.34
N ILE A 90 2.42 3.04 2.25
CA ILE A 90 1.27 2.16 1.98
C ILE A 90 1.82 0.76 1.67
N ASP A 91 1.39 -0.22 2.46
CA ASP A 91 1.77 -1.63 2.30
C ASP A 91 0.52 -2.48 2.04
N ILE A 92 0.41 -3.01 0.82
CA ILE A 92 -0.69 -3.88 0.39
C ILE A 92 -0.15 -5.29 0.26
N GLN A 93 -0.50 -6.16 1.20
CA GLN A 93 0.04 -7.51 1.25
C GLN A 93 -0.65 -8.45 0.27
N THR A 94 0.03 -9.54 -0.12
CA THR A 94 -0.47 -10.57 -1.04
C THR A 94 -1.82 -11.14 -0.61
N THR A 95 -2.06 -11.21 0.69
CA THR A 95 -3.32 -11.74 1.23
C THR A 95 -4.49 -10.79 1.01
N TYR A 96 -4.26 -9.47 0.95
CA TYR A 96 -5.30 -8.51 0.68
C TYR A 96 -5.87 -8.72 -0.73
N ASN A 97 -7.17 -8.98 -0.81
CA ASN A 97 -7.87 -9.38 -2.03
C ASN A 97 -8.96 -8.39 -2.45
N SER A 98 -9.01 -7.23 -1.77
CA SER A 98 -10.02 -6.20 -1.96
C SER A 98 -9.46 -5.00 -2.74
N THR A 99 -10.30 -4.00 -2.96
CA THR A 99 -9.92 -2.76 -3.67
C THR A 99 -9.75 -1.61 -2.70
N ILE A 100 -8.68 -0.84 -2.88
CA ILE A 100 -8.48 0.49 -2.28
C ILE A 100 -8.79 1.51 -3.37
N THR A 101 -9.77 2.38 -3.13
CA THR A 101 -10.23 3.37 -4.11
C THR A 101 -9.78 4.77 -3.69
N GLN A 102 -9.04 5.45 -4.56
CA GLN A 102 -8.84 6.89 -4.46
C GLN A 102 -10.08 7.60 -5.01
N ALA A 103 -10.91 8.17 -4.14
CA ALA A 103 -12.10 8.88 -4.60
C ALA A 103 -11.72 10.18 -5.35
N PRO A 104 -12.57 10.66 -6.29
CA PRO A 104 -12.26 11.82 -7.10
C PRO A 104 -12.00 13.08 -6.28
N GLY A 105 -11.03 13.89 -6.71
CA GLY A 105 -10.69 15.18 -6.08
C GLY A 105 -9.73 15.09 -4.88
N PHE A 106 -9.31 13.89 -4.46
CA PHE A 106 -8.44 13.72 -3.29
C PHE A 106 -7.03 13.26 -3.66
N THR A 107 -6.02 13.99 -3.19
CA THR A 107 -4.61 13.68 -3.45
C THR A 107 -4.09 12.63 -2.48
N VAL A 108 -3.15 11.81 -2.93
CA VAL A 108 -2.45 10.83 -2.08
C VAL A 108 -0.98 11.22 -2.01
N THR A 109 -0.45 11.40 -0.80
CA THR A 109 0.98 11.63 -0.58
C THR A 109 1.56 10.51 0.29
N VAL A 110 2.56 9.82 -0.25
CA VAL A 110 3.29 8.75 0.40
C VAL A 110 4.72 9.21 0.66
N GLY A 111 5.14 9.13 1.92
CA GLY A 111 6.42 9.61 2.41
C GLY A 111 7.56 8.61 2.24
N THR A 112 8.44 8.59 3.24
CA THR A 112 9.73 7.88 3.21
C THR A 112 9.63 6.37 3.23
N SER A 113 8.52 5.79 3.71
CA SER A 113 8.32 4.34 3.75
C SER A 113 7.79 3.77 2.42
N GLY A 114 7.45 4.64 1.46
CA GLY A 114 7.13 4.23 0.10
C GLY A 114 5.82 3.47 -0.05
N PHE A 115 5.60 2.98 -1.26
CA PHE A 115 4.41 2.24 -1.66
C PHE A 115 4.82 0.85 -2.13
N SER A 116 4.28 -0.18 -1.47
CA SER A 116 4.49 -1.58 -1.80
C SER A 116 3.15 -2.26 -2.02
N GLN A 117 3.02 -2.96 -3.14
CA GLN A 117 1.82 -3.74 -3.46
C GLN A 117 2.18 -5.14 -3.93
N SER A 118 1.70 -6.14 -3.19
CA SER A 118 1.82 -7.56 -3.51
C SER A 118 0.47 -8.25 -3.75
N GLY A 119 -0.63 -7.58 -3.44
CA GLY A 119 -2.00 -8.08 -3.61
C GLY A 119 -3.00 -6.97 -3.91
N GLY A 120 -4.28 -7.33 -3.94
CA GLY A 120 -5.42 -6.42 -4.07
C GLY A 120 -5.42 -5.57 -5.34
N THR A 121 -6.36 -4.63 -5.38
CA THR A 121 -6.43 -3.60 -6.42
C THR A 121 -6.27 -2.22 -5.78
N PHE A 122 -5.36 -1.39 -6.28
CA PHE A 122 -5.37 0.05 -6.04
C PHE A 122 -6.02 0.72 -7.24
N ALA A 123 -7.16 1.38 -7.02
CA ALA A 123 -7.93 2.09 -8.04
C ALA A 123 -7.71 3.59 -7.89
N GLY A 124 -6.78 4.14 -8.67
CA GLY A 124 -6.50 5.57 -8.74
C GLY A 124 -7.67 6.37 -9.31
N GLY A 125 -7.86 7.56 -8.77
CA GLY A 125 -8.90 8.52 -9.15
C GLY A 125 -8.38 9.52 -10.17
N ASN A 126 -8.77 10.79 -10.03
CA ASN A 126 -8.44 11.88 -10.97
C ASN A 126 -7.60 13.00 -10.33
N SER A 127 -6.83 12.69 -9.30
CA SER A 127 -6.03 13.64 -8.55
C SER A 127 -4.65 13.08 -8.26
N ASP A 128 -3.68 13.97 -8.06
CA ASP A 128 -2.27 13.61 -7.96
C ASP A 128 -1.99 12.55 -6.88
N ILE A 129 -1.13 11.59 -7.25
CA ILE A 129 -0.51 10.63 -6.35
C ILE A 129 0.98 10.95 -6.33
N LEU A 130 1.50 11.28 -5.16
CA LEU A 130 2.90 11.58 -4.92
C LEU A 130 3.52 10.49 -4.05
N ILE A 131 4.62 9.90 -4.52
CA ILE A 131 5.38 8.88 -3.79
C ILE A 131 6.82 9.36 -3.65
N ASN A 132 7.19 9.72 -2.42
CA ASN A 132 8.47 10.34 -2.07
C ASN A 132 9.57 9.29 -1.75
N SER A 133 9.33 8.03 -2.09
CA SER A 133 10.22 6.90 -1.83
C SER A 133 9.95 5.81 -2.87
N ASP A 134 10.28 4.57 -2.56
CA ASP A 134 10.11 3.42 -3.44
C ASP A 134 8.66 3.22 -3.85
N PHE A 135 8.46 2.86 -5.12
CA PHE A 135 7.21 2.38 -5.67
C PHE A 135 7.42 0.98 -6.22
N ILE A 136 6.90 -0.02 -5.51
CA ILE A 136 7.18 -1.43 -5.75
C ILE A 136 5.86 -2.17 -6.00
N LEU A 137 5.75 -2.80 -7.17
CA LEU A 137 4.62 -3.65 -7.53
C LEU A 137 5.12 -5.09 -7.72
N ASN A 138 4.86 -5.96 -6.74
CA ASN A 138 5.20 -7.38 -6.75
C ASN A 138 4.00 -8.28 -7.05
N GLY A 139 2.78 -7.72 -7.08
CA GLY A 139 1.54 -8.44 -7.36
C GLY A 139 0.33 -7.49 -7.34
N GLY A 140 -0.87 -8.06 -7.49
CA GLY A 140 -2.12 -7.30 -7.51
C GLY A 140 -2.36 -6.51 -8.79
N THR A 141 -3.12 -5.41 -8.69
CA THR A 141 -3.37 -4.49 -9.81
C THR A 141 -3.30 -3.05 -9.31
N PHE A 142 -2.48 -2.23 -9.94
CA PHE A 142 -2.39 -0.80 -9.73
C PHE A 142 -2.93 -0.07 -10.95
N ASN A 143 -4.14 0.47 -10.84
CA ASN A 143 -4.67 1.42 -11.80
C ASN A 143 -4.25 2.82 -11.36
N SER A 144 -3.40 3.48 -12.16
CA SER A 144 -2.89 4.81 -11.84
C SER A 144 -4.01 5.85 -11.80
N THR A 145 -3.70 7.04 -11.29
CA THR A 145 -4.58 8.19 -11.45
C THR A 145 -4.62 8.65 -12.92
N THR A 146 -5.74 9.23 -13.36
CA THR A 146 -5.82 9.96 -14.64
C THR A 146 -5.08 11.30 -14.62
N ALA A 147 -4.66 11.77 -13.44
CA ALA A 147 -3.84 12.97 -13.26
C ALA A 147 -2.35 12.59 -13.30
N ARG A 148 -1.57 13.01 -12.29
CA ARG A 148 -0.14 12.73 -12.21
C ARG A 148 0.19 11.72 -11.11
N LEU A 149 0.89 10.65 -11.47
CA LEU A 149 1.65 9.80 -10.56
C LEU A 149 3.10 10.30 -10.54
N GLN A 150 3.50 10.99 -9.48
CA GLN A 150 4.86 11.50 -9.31
C GLN A 150 5.67 10.55 -8.42
N LEU A 151 6.83 10.11 -8.91
CA LEU A 151 7.77 9.24 -8.21
C LEU A 151 9.09 9.99 -7.93
N GLY A 152 9.53 9.98 -6.66
CA GLY A 152 10.89 10.37 -6.23
C GLY A 152 11.08 11.82 -5.79
N HIS A 153 10.69 12.16 -4.56
CA HIS A 153 10.99 13.46 -3.93
C HIS A 153 12.03 13.35 -2.81
N GLY A 154 13.03 14.25 -2.80
CA GLY A 154 13.72 14.71 -1.59
C GLY A 154 14.82 13.80 -1.01
N SER A 155 16.06 14.06 -1.45
CA SER A 155 17.33 13.50 -0.94
C SER A 155 17.60 12.06 -1.33
N THR A 156 18.55 11.87 -2.25
CA THR A 156 19.08 10.59 -2.74
C THR A 156 18.00 9.52 -2.81
N VAL A 157 17.13 9.61 -3.82
CA VAL A 157 16.23 8.49 -4.15
C VAL A 157 17.13 7.34 -4.54
N THR A 158 17.49 6.51 -3.57
CA THR A 158 18.14 5.21 -3.77
C THR A 158 16.99 4.23 -3.90
N GLY A 159 16.18 4.43 -4.94
CA GLY A 159 14.88 3.80 -5.05
C GLY A 159 14.65 3.25 -6.43
N SER A 160 14.51 1.93 -6.50
CA SER A 160 14.18 1.24 -7.73
C SER A 160 12.68 1.41 -7.97
N VAL A 161 12.28 2.06 -9.07
CA VAL A 161 10.91 1.90 -9.58
C VAL A 161 10.88 0.49 -10.18
N ALA A 162 10.57 -0.49 -9.35
CA ALA A 162 10.53 -1.90 -9.74
C ALA A 162 9.07 -2.32 -9.94
N MET A 163 8.64 -2.33 -11.19
CA MET A 163 7.39 -2.94 -11.61
C MET A 163 7.70 -4.40 -11.93
N VAL A 164 7.43 -5.31 -10.99
CA VAL A 164 7.86 -6.70 -11.06
C VAL A 164 6.69 -7.60 -11.49
N ALA A 165 6.10 -7.29 -12.66
CA ALA A 165 5.52 -8.25 -13.61
C ALA A 165 4.64 -7.52 -14.66
N PRO A 166 4.57 -8.04 -15.90
CA PRO A 166 3.58 -7.58 -16.87
C PRO A 166 2.15 -7.67 -16.31
N GLY A 167 1.30 -6.68 -16.61
CA GLY A 167 -0.13 -6.69 -16.26
C GLY A 167 -0.50 -6.18 -14.86
N LEU A 168 0.49 -5.86 -14.00
CA LEU A 168 0.22 -5.28 -12.68
C LEU A 168 -0.15 -3.80 -12.72
N TYR A 169 0.22 -3.07 -13.78
CA TYR A 169 0.04 -1.62 -13.90
C TYR A 169 -0.86 -1.25 -15.07
N SER A 170 -1.82 -0.36 -14.80
CA SER A 170 -2.63 0.33 -15.81
C SER A 170 -2.39 1.82 -15.72
N HIS A 171 -2.04 2.45 -16.84
CA HIS A 171 -1.68 3.88 -16.89
C HIS A 171 -2.87 4.83 -16.71
N ASN A 172 -4.11 4.36 -16.89
CA ASN A 172 -5.34 5.14 -16.73
C ASN A 172 -5.34 6.52 -17.43
N ASN A 173 -4.76 6.60 -18.63
CA ASN A 173 -4.51 7.84 -19.38
C ASN A 173 -3.81 8.98 -18.60
N GLY A 174 -3.14 8.67 -17.48
CA GLY A 174 -2.43 9.64 -16.67
C GLY A 174 -0.98 9.85 -17.09
N THR A 175 -0.33 10.81 -16.43
CA THR A 175 1.09 11.09 -16.56
C THR A 175 1.86 10.44 -15.41
N VAL A 176 2.88 9.65 -15.75
CA VAL A 176 3.93 9.29 -14.79
C VAL A 176 5.01 10.35 -14.86
N GLU A 177 5.33 10.96 -13.72
CA GLU A 177 6.40 11.94 -13.61
C GLU A 177 7.53 11.37 -12.76
N LEU A 178 8.72 11.27 -13.35
CA LEU A 178 9.93 10.90 -12.63
C LEU A 178 10.72 12.17 -12.29
N GLY A 179 11.04 12.30 -11.01
CA GLY A 179 11.79 13.44 -10.49
C GLY A 179 10.90 14.62 -10.15
N GLY A 180 11.04 15.13 -8.92
CA GLY A 180 10.43 16.41 -8.56
C GLY A 180 10.92 16.92 -7.22
N GLY A 181 11.39 18.18 -7.20
CA GLY A 181 11.26 19.10 -6.07
C GLY A 181 12.45 19.33 -5.12
N GLY A 182 13.52 18.54 -5.16
CA GLY A 182 14.73 18.74 -4.35
C GLY A 182 16.00 18.90 -5.18
N SER A 183 17.07 19.43 -4.59
CA SER A 183 18.39 19.66 -5.24
C SER A 183 19.25 18.40 -5.44
N GLY A 184 18.69 17.21 -5.23
CA GLY A 184 19.36 15.92 -5.48
C GLY A 184 18.99 15.38 -6.86
N GLY A 185 19.99 14.95 -7.63
CA GLY A 185 19.78 14.33 -8.95
C GLY A 185 18.92 13.07 -8.86
N LEU A 186 18.22 12.76 -9.95
CA LEU A 186 17.42 11.54 -10.07
C LEU A 186 18.34 10.33 -10.26
N VAL A 187 18.46 9.46 -9.24
CA VAL A 187 19.11 8.13 -9.36
C VAL A 187 18.03 7.06 -9.30
N ALA A 188 17.15 7.04 -10.30
CA ALA A 188 16.09 6.02 -10.38
C ALA A 188 16.47 4.94 -11.40
N THR A 189 16.57 3.69 -10.94
CA THR A 189 16.49 2.54 -11.84
C THR A 189 15.02 2.28 -12.11
N LEU A 190 14.58 2.51 -13.35
CA LEU A 190 13.23 2.15 -13.78
C LEU A 190 13.25 0.76 -14.41
N ASN A 191 12.67 -0.21 -13.73
CA ASN A 191 12.40 -1.54 -14.28
C ASN A 191 10.90 -1.70 -14.48
N MET A 192 10.45 -1.62 -15.74
CA MET A 192 9.04 -1.67 -16.09
C MET A 192 8.51 -3.06 -16.43
N ASN A 193 9.41 -4.03 -16.66
CA ASN A 193 9.07 -5.41 -17.04
C ASN A 193 7.92 -5.50 -18.08
N GLY A 194 7.98 -4.68 -19.13
CA GLY A 194 6.99 -4.66 -20.22
C GLY A 194 5.73 -3.82 -19.99
N ALA A 195 5.57 -3.13 -18.86
CA ALA A 195 4.49 -2.17 -18.66
C ALA A 195 4.62 -0.96 -19.62
N THR A 196 3.49 -0.42 -20.06
CA THR A 196 3.44 0.77 -20.92
C THR A 196 2.99 2.00 -20.14
N PHE A 197 3.48 3.16 -20.55
CA PHE A 197 2.97 4.45 -20.08
C PHE A 197 2.10 5.10 -21.14
N TYR A 198 1.10 5.86 -20.71
CA TYR A 198 0.37 6.77 -21.60
C TYR A 198 1.16 8.03 -21.87
N ASN A 199 1.58 8.70 -20.79
CA ASN A 199 2.45 9.85 -20.84
C ASN A 199 3.53 9.73 -19.76
N LEU A 200 4.80 9.90 -20.15
CA LEU A 200 5.95 9.88 -19.26
C LEU A 200 6.63 11.24 -19.30
N SER A 201 6.71 11.90 -18.15
CA SER A 201 7.41 13.17 -17.95
C SER A 201 8.65 12.95 -17.10
N LEU A 202 9.75 13.57 -17.50
CA LEU A 202 11.00 13.56 -16.75
C LEU A 202 11.32 14.99 -16.36
N LYS A 203 11.46 15.25 -15.06
CA LYS A 203 11.87 16.56 -14.56
C LYS A 203 13.23 16.43 -13.89
N ASP A 204 14.27 16.68 -14.68
CA ASP A 204 15.62 16.90 -14.17
C ASP A 204 15.77 18.38 -13.75
N ARG A 205 16.38 18.61 -12.58
CA ARG A 205 16.74 19.95 -12.08
C ARG A 205 18.22 20.08 -11.76
N THR A 206 19.01 19.04 -12.04
CA THR A 206 20.45 19.04 -11.85
C THR A 206 21.14 19.03 -13.20
N SER A 207 22.31 19.65 -13.31
CA SER A 207 23.17 19.54 -14.49
C SER A 207 23.84 18.16 -14.63
N ALA A 208 23.40 17.16 -13.86
CA ALA A 208 23.92 15.80 -13.89
C ALA A 208 23.17 15.03 -14.97
N GLY A 209 23.88 14.58 -16.00
CA GLY A 209 23.26 13.90 -17.15
C GLY A 209 22.36 12.73 -16.74
N VAL A 210 21.16 12.69 -17.33
CA VAL A 210 20.25 11.55 -17.19
C VAL A 210 20.77 10.40 -18.05
N SER A 211 21.19 9.31 -17.41
CA SER A 211 21.58 8.08 -18.10
C SER A 211 20.39 7.14 -18.21
N PHE A 212 19.93 6.89 -19.43
CA PHE A 212 18.93 5.86 -19.71
C PHE A 212 19.63 4.55 -20.05
N ASN A 213 19.41 3.51 -19.26
CA ASN A 213 19.79 2.16 -19.64
C ASN A 213 18.53 1.45 -20.14
N PHE A 214 18.45 1.25 -21.45
CA PHE A 214 17.46 0.38 -22.06
C PHE A 214 18.10 -0.99 -22.23
N PRO A 215 17.92 -1.93 -21.28
CA PRO A 215 18.40 -3.29 -21.49
C PRO A 215 17.74 -3.82 -22.76
N GLY A 216 18.58 -4.23 -23.72
CA GLY A 216 18.13 -4.76 -25.00
C GLY A 216 17.16 -5.92 -24.80
N THR A 217 16.16 -6.00 -25.68
CA THR A 217 15.21 -7.11 -25.77
C THR A 217 15.92 -8.44 -25.97
#